data_AF-A0A836FCZ4-F1
#
_entry.id   AF-A0A836FCZ4-F1
#
_cell.length_a   1.000
_cell.length_b   1.000
_cell.length_c   1.000
_cell.angle_alpha   90.00
_cell.angle_beta   90.00
_cell.angle_gamma   90.00
#
_symmetry.space_group_name_H-M   'P 1'
#
loop_
_entity.id
_entity.type
_entity.pdbx_description
1 polymer ?
#
loop_
_entity_poly.entity_id
_entity_poly.type
_entity_poly.pdbx_seq_one_letter_code
_entity_poly.pdbx_strand_id
1 'polypeptide(L)'
;MINASVSQLVNQVDKSNFTLYTEWEDTSFKIIVLRSCILPLSGEMHIESANYFLNHLDESFETYLEKTKQAFSGKNADIQFFLQDESDGTTFTWKQQNVLTRGEIAMHYLSNILILSDTLKQSLELYQQYQERTLALEKENKYLKKSNTELIVDLEEIINKKNTMEKDLNMKFLLLLNTKKKKIRELQEALNNTKKTTTKSAYNETTDDESDGSDIKSKKMHDTKPSKLKKQKMDYKNDQEVIPNSKKNFKRHMNFSSSEDTSPEPSTSKVKLMLQNTNMYDTVKSKRVLNNSDEERNSSEEDMFS
;
A
#
# COMPACT_ATOMS: atom_id res chain seq x y z
N MET A 1 -5.88 -28.76 -14.34
CA MET A 1 -6.97 -28.04 -13.63
C MET A 1 -7.75 -27.33 -14.71
N ILE A 2 -9.04 -27.62 -14.86
CA ILE A 2 -9.83 -27.08 -15.98
C ILE A 2 -9.92 -25.56 -15.82
N ASN A 3 -9.48 -24.82 -16.84
CA ASN A 3 -9.58 -23.37 -16.88
C ASN A 3 -10.96 -23.01 -17.47
N ALA A 4 -11.99 -23.07 -16.63
CA ALA A 4 -13.35 -22.72 -17.00
C ALA A 4 -13.67 -21.26 -16.65
N SER A 5 -14.38 -20.57 -17.55
CA SER A 5 -14.88 -19.20 -17.36
C SER A 5 -16.35 -19.12 -17.75
N VAL A 6 -17.18 -18.51 -16.89
CA VAL A 6 -18.62 -18.30 -17.14
C VAL A 6 -18.93 -16.81 -17.15
N SER A 7 -19.69 -16.35 -18.14
CA SER A 7 -20.12 -14.96 -18.27
C SER A 7 -21.55 -14.86 -18.80
N GLN A 8 -22.15 -13.67 -18.67
CA GLN A 8 -23.40 -13.31 -19.34
C GLN A 8 -23.08 -12.31 -20.46
N LEU A 9 -23.53 -12.62 -21.68
CA LEU A 9 -23.28 -11.85 -22.90
C LEU A 9 -24.60 -11.53 -23.61
N VAL A 10 -24.56 -10.57 -24.53
CA VAL A 10 -25.74 -10.10 -25.30
C VAL A 10 -25.60 -10.51 -26.76
N ASN A 11 -26.57 -11.26 -27.28
CA ASN A 11 -26.65 -11.59 -28.70
C ASN A 11 -27.12 -10.35 -29.48
N GLN A 12 -26.35 -9.91 -30.47
CA GLN A 12 -26.71 -8.74 -31.27
C GLN A 12 -27.84 -8.96 -32.27
N VAL A 13 -28.21 -10.22 -32.54
CA VAL A 13 -29.29 -10.57 -33.49
C VAL A 13 -30.67 -10.29 -32.89
N ASP A 14 -30.95 -10.89 -31.72
CA ASP A 14 -32.25 -10.85 -31.04
C ASP A 14 -32.28 -9.91 -29.80
N LYS A 15 -31.12 -9.33 -29.44
CA LYS A 15 -30.88 -8.55 -28.21
C LYS A 15 -31.16 -9.31 -26.91
N SER A 16 -31.18 -10.65 -26.96
CA SER A 16 -31.30 -11.51 -25.78
C SER A 16 -29.99 -11.65 -25.01
N ASN A 17 -30.11 -11.91 -23.72
CA ASN A 17 -28.98 -12.30 -22.87
C ASN A 17 -28.81 -13.82 -22.91
N PHE A 18 -27.58 -14.28 -23.07
CA PHE A 18 -27.20 -15.69 -22.95
C PHE A 18 -26.03 -15.84 -21.97
N THR A 19 -25.91 -17.01 -21.35
CA THR A 19 -24.75 -17.36 -20.53
C THR A 19 -23.77 -18.16 -21.38
N LEU A 20 -22.52 -17.70 -21.45
CA LEU A 20 -21.43 -18.42 -22.09
C LEU A 20 -20.60 -19.11 -21.02
N TYR A 21 -20.55 -20.44 -21.07
CA TYR A 21 -19.49 -21.23 -20.45
C TYR A 21 -18.38 -21.42 -21.48
N THR A 22 -17.13 -21.23 -21.09
CA THR A 22 -15.94 -21.54 -21.90
C THR A 22 -14.96 -22.36 -21.10
N GLU A 23 -14.41 -23.39 -21.72
CA GLU A 23 -13.42 -24.30 -21.18
C GLU A 23 -12.18 -24.22 -22.08
N TRP A 24 -11.07 -23.77 -21.50
CA TRP A 24 -9.82 -23.51 -22.22
C TRP A 24 -8.84 -24.68 -22.01
N GLU A 25 -8.49 -25.37 -23.09
CA GLU A 25 -7.44 -26.38 -23.14
C GLU A 25 -6.17 -25.80 -23.79
N ASP A 26 -5.09 -26.61 -23.87
CA ASP A 26 -3.81 -26.18 -24.46
C ASP A 26 -3.84 -26.20 -26.01
N THR A 27 -4.77 -26.92 -26.63
CA THR A 27 -4.88 -27.14 -28.09
C THR A 27 -6.20 -26.67 -28.71
N SER A 28 -7.22 -26.41 -27.90
CA SER A 28 -8.53 -25.91 -28.32
C SER A 28 -9.22 -25.17 -27.17
N PHE A 29 -10.37 -24.57 -27.47
CA PHE A 29 -11.31 -24.21 -26.42
C PHE A 29 -12.72 -24.59 -26.82
N LYS A 30 -13.48 -25.04 -25.83
CA LYS A 30 -14.88 -25.45 -25.97
C LYS A 30 -15.78 -24.39 -25.36
N ILE A 31 -16.89 -24.12 -26.03
CA ILE A 31 -17.93 -23.21 -25.55
C ILE A 31 -19.27 -23.93 -25.43
N ILE A 32 -20.02 -23.58 -24.38
CA ILE A 32 -21.41 -24.00 -24.19
C ILE A 32 -22.24 -22.73 -23.98
N VAL A 33 -23.23 -22.52 -24.85
CA VAL A 33 -24.16 -21.39 -24.80
C VAL A 33 -25.48 -21.85 -24.19
N LEU A 34 -25.84 -21.20 -23.09
CA LEU A 34 -27.05 -21.45 -22.31
C LEU A 34 -28.03 -20.28 -22.52
N ARG A 35 -29.23 -20.58 -23.02
CA ARG A 35 -30.34 -19.63 -23.18
C ARG A 35 -31.56 -20.10 -22.37
N SER A 36 -32.35 -19.17 -21.86
CA SER A 36 -33.57 -19.49 -21.10
C SER A 36 -34.53 -20.34 -21.94
N CYS A 37 -34.99 -21.47 -21.39
CA CYS A 37 -35.99 -22.36 -21.99
C CYS A 37 -35.62 -22.97 -23.36
N ILE A 38 -34.34 -22.99 -23.74
CA ILE A 38 -33.84 -23.60 -24.99
C ILE A 38 -32.76 -24.65 -24.63
N LEU A 39 -32.62 -25.70 -25.46
CA LEU A 39 -31.52 -26.67 -25.31
C LEU A 39 -30.15 -25.96 -25.36
N PRO A 40 -29.18 -26.37 -24.53
CA PRO A 40 -27.82 -25.83 -24.61
C PRO A 40 -27.20 -26.09 -25.99
N LEU A 41 -26.46 -25.12 -26.50
CA LEU A 41 -25.62 -25.27 -27.69
C LEU A 41 -24.16 -25.47 -27.26
N SER A 42 -23.42 -26.27 -28.01
CA SER A 42 -22.02 -26.60 -27.75
C SER A 42 -21.22 -26.45 -29.04
N GLY A 43 -19.96 -26.01 -28.92
CA GLY A 43 -19.05 -25.82 -30.04
C GLY A 43 -17.60 -25.82 -29.56
N GLU A 44 -16.66 -26.07 -30.46
CA GLU A 44 -15.23 -26.13 -30.15
C GLU A 44 -14.43 -25.43 -31.25
N MET A 45 -13.32 -24.78 -30.88
CA MET A 45 -12.37 -24.20 -31.82
C MET A 45 -10.95 -24.66 -31.49
N HIS A 46 -10.33 -25.39 -32.41
CA HIS A 46 -8.91 -25.73 -32.34
C HIS A 46 -8.03 -24.52 -32.69
N ILE A 47 -6.78 -24.53 -32.24
CA ILE A 47 -5.83 -23.44 -32.46
C ILE A 47 -5.53 -23.21 -33.95
N GLU A 48 -5.57 -24.26 -34.77
CA GLU A 48 -5.46 -24.18 -36.24
C GLU A 48 -6.59 -23.35 -36.85
N SER A 49 -7.83 -23.54 -36.38
CA SER A 49 -9.00 -22.74 -36.78
C SER A 49 -8.89 -21.30 -36.28
N ALA A 50 -8.36 -21.08 -35.07
CA ALA A 50 -8.07 -19.75 -34.55
C ALA A 50 -7.02 -19.00 -35.40
N ASN A 51 -5.98 -19.71 -35.86
CA ASN A 51 -4.94 -19.15 -36.71
C ASN A 51 -5.46 -18.70 -38.08
N TYR A 52 -6.52 -19.32 -38.61
CA TYR A 52 -7.18 -18.83 -39.83
C TYR A 52 -7.72 -17.40 -39.64
N PHE A 53 -8.45 -17.13 -38.55
CA PHE A 53 -8.92 -15.77 -38.23
C PHE A 53 -7.76 -14.83 -37.87
N LEU A 54 -6.71 -15.33 -37.21
CA LEU A 54 -5.52 -14.55 -36.89
C LEU A 54 -4.80 -14.02 -38.15
N ASN A 55 -4.77 -14.78 -39.25
CA ASN A 55 -4.17 -14.32 -40.51
C ASN A 55 -4.87 -13.09 -41.13
N HIS A 56 -6.03 -12.70 -40.61
CA HIS A 56 -6.78 -11.50 -40.99
C HIS A 56 -6.69 -10.38 -39.92
N LEU A 57 -5.78 -10.51 -38.96
CA LEU A 57 -5.56 -9.58 -37.84
C LEU A 57 -4.06 -9.27 -37.70
N ASP A 58 -3.68 -7.99 -37.67
CA ASP A 58 -2.29 -7.57 -37.41
C ASP A 58 -1.92 -7.70 -35.91
N GLU A 59 -2.07 -8.91 -35.35
CA GLU A 59 -1.88 -9.21 -33.93
C GLU A 59 -1.07 -10.51 -33.71
N SER A 60 -0.49 -10.69 -32.53
CA SER A 60 0.12 -11.98 -32.15
C SER A 60 -0.93 -12.96 -31.63
N PHE A 61 -0.69 -14.27 -31.76
CA PHE A 61 -1.60 -15.31 -31.27
C PHE A 61 -1.93 -15.16 -29.77
N GLU A 62 -0.93 -14.86 -28.93
CA GLU A 62 -1.15 -14.64 -27.49
C GLU A 62 -2.04 -13.41 -27.25
N THR A 63 -1.80 -12.31 -27.97
CA THR A 63 -2.64 -11.10 -27.90
C THR A 63 -4.08 -11.38 -28.35
N TYR A 64 -4.25 -12.20 -29.40
CA TYR A 64 -5.54 -12.62 -29.90
C TYR A 64 -6.29 -13.48 -28.87
N LEU A 65 -5.60 -14.44 -28.27
CA LEU A 65 -6.15 -15.37 -27.30
C LEU A 65 -6.52 -14.63 -26.00
N GLU A 66 -5.68 -13.71 -25.53
CA GLU A 66 -5.99 -12.86 -24.37
C GLU A 66 -7.21 -11.96 -24.64
N LYS A 67 -7.26 -11.26 -25.80
CA LYS A 67 -8.43 -10.45 -26.17
C LYS A 67 -9.71 -11.28 -26.26
N THR A 68 -9.63 -12.51 -26.75
CA THR A 68 -10.78 -13.42 -26.82
C THR A 68 -11.21 -13.89 -25.43
N LYS A 69 -10.27 -14.25 -24.54
CA LYS A 69 -10.52 -14.53 -23.12
C LYS A 69 -11.16 -13.34 -22.39
N GLN A 70 -10.70 -12.11 -22.64
CA GLN A 70 -11.28 -10.88 -22.08
C GLN A 70 -12.69 -10.60 -22.62
N ALA A 71 -12.94 -10.84 -23.91
CA ALA A 71 -14.25 -10.72 -24.54
C ALA A 71 -15.25 -11.73 -23.97
N PHE A 72 -14.87 -13.01 -23.92
CA PHE A 72 -15.69 -14.09 -23.36
C PHE A 72 -15.87 -13.95 -21.84
N SER A 73 -15.03 -13.17 -21.15
CA SER A 73 -15.25 -12.75 -19.75
C SER A 73 -16.29 -11.63 -19.59
N GLY A 74 -16.87 -11.10 -20.68
CA GLY A 74 -17.78 -9.93 -20.65
C GLY A 74 -17.09 -8.60 -20.30
N LYS A 75 -15.75 -8.54 -20.32
CA LYS A 75 -14.96 -7.37 -19.90
C LYS A 75 -14.66 -6.39 -21.03
N ASN A 76 -14.83 -6.80 -22.28
CA ASN A 76 -14.50 -5.99 -23.46
C ASN A 76 -15.78 -5.60 -24.21
N ALA A 77 -16.06 -4.30 -24.30
CA ALA A 77 -17.25 -3.75 -24.95
C ALA A 77 -17.10 -3.55 -26.47
N ASP A 78 -15.88 -3.61 -27.02
CA ASP A 78 -15.61 -3.41 -28.45
C ASP A 78 -15.96 -4.63 -29.31
N ILE A 79 -16.19 -5.79 -28.67
CA ILE A 79 -16.46 -7.07 -29.31
C ILE A 79 -17.93 -7.44 -29.12
N GLN A 80 -18.59 -7.70 -30.24
CA GLN A 80 -20.01 -8.00 -30.34
C GLN A 80 -20.21 -9.48 -30.72
N PHE A 81 -21.20 -10.11 -30.09
CA PHE A 81 -21.52 -11.53 -30.25
C PHE A 81 -22.79 -11.71 -31.07
N PHE A 82 -22.73 -12.66 -32.01
CA PHE A 82 -23.82 -13.00 -32.91
C PHE A 82 -24.06 -14.50 -32.82
N LEU A 83 -25.28 -14.88 -32.44
CA LEU A 83 -25.75 -16.26 -32.48
C LEU A 83 -26.90 -16.30 -33.49
N GLN A 84 -26.64 -16.90 -34.64
CA GLN A 84 -27.58 -17.01 -35.77
C GLN A 84 -27.93 -18.48 -35.99
N ASP A 85 -29.17 -18.74 -36.40
CA ASP A 85 -29.65 -20.06 -36.79
C ASP A 85 -29.84 -20.03 -38.30
N GLU A 86 -28.97 -20.72 -39.03
CA GLU A 86 -28.90 -20.73 -40.49
C GLU A 86 -29.39 -22.09 -41.04
N SER A 87 -29.59 -22.19 -42.35
CA SER A 87 -30.28 -23.34 -42.97
C SER A 87 -29.57 -24.70 -42.80
N ASP A 88 -28.28 -24.66 -42.48
CA ASP A 88 -27.33 -25.76 -42.37
C ASP A 88 -26.76 -25.93 -40.95
N GLY A 89 -27.05 -25.00 -40.03
CA GLY A 89 -26.67 -25.10 -38.61
C GLY A 89 -26.78 -23.80 -37.84
N THR A 90 -26.61 -23.86 -36.52
CA THR A 90 -26.48 -22.67 -35.69
C THR A 90 -25.01 -22.22 -35.67
N THR A 91 -24.75 -20.93 -35.88
CA THR A 91 -23.40 -20.36 -35.94
C THR A 91 -23.20 -19.29 -34.87
N PHE A 92 -22.05 -19.34 -34.18
CA PHE A 92 -21.64 -18.36 -33.19
C PHE A 92 -20.41 -17.57 -33.68
N THR A 93 -20.59 -16.27 -33.92
CA THR A 93 -19.54 -15.38 -34.44
C THR A 93 -19.28 -14.24 -33.45
N TRP A 94 -18.02 -13.84 -33.27
CA TRP A 94 -17.69 -12.60 -32.55
C TRP A 94 -16.89 -11.63 -33.43
N LYS A 95 -17.34 -10.37 -33.45
CA LYS A 95 -16.84 -9.32 -34.34
C LYS A 95 -16.42 -8.09 -33.56
N GLN A 96 -15.24 -7.57 -33.84
CA GLN A 96 -14.77 -6.30 -33.30
C GLN A 96 -15.35 -5.14 -34.13
N GLN A 97 -15.95 -4.16 -33.46
CA GLN A 97 -16.57 -2.97 -34.08
C GLN A 97 -17.59 -3.28 -35.20
N ASN A 98 -18.21 -4.47 -35.16
CA ASN A 98 -19.15 -5.00 -36.17
C ASN A 98 -18.61 -5.11 -37.62
N VAL A 99 -17.31 -4.94 -37.84
CA VAL A 99 -16.66 -5.05 -39.17
C VAL A 99 -15.73 -6.26 -39.23
N LEU A 100 -14.94 -6.47 -38.17
CA LEU A 100 -13.82 -7.40 -38.19
C LEU A 100 -14.16 -8.69 -37.42
N THR A 101 -14.49 -9.76 -38.14
CA THR A 101 -14.71 -11.09 -37.55
C THR A 101 -13.41 -11.58 -36.90
N ARG A 102 -13.46 -11.84 -35.58
CA ARG A 102 -12.33 -12.39 -34.83
C ARG A 102 -12.43 -13.90 -34.65
N GLY A 103 -13.61 -14.50 -34.84
CA GLY A 103 -13.76 -15.93 -34.86
C GLY A 103 -15.21 -16.35 -35.05
N GLU A 104 -15.37 -17.61 -35.44
CA GLU A 104 -16.63 -18.22 -35.79
C GLU A 104 -16.59 -19.72 -35.44
N ILE A 105 -17.65 -20.20 -34.81
CA ILE A 105 -17.76 -21.58 -34.30
C ILE A 105 -19.14 -22.12 -34.69
N ALA A 106 -19.14 -23.26 -35.40
CA ALA A 106 -20.34 -24.03 -35.67
C ALA A 106 -20.85 -24.68 -34.37
N MET A 107 -22.13 -24.49 -34.06
CA MET A 107 -22.76 -24.93 -32.82
C MET A 107 -23.68 -26.13 -33.08
N HIS A 108 -23.67 -27.08 -32.15
CA HIS A 108 -24.55 -28.25 -32.14
C HIS A 108 -25.37 -28.31 -30.84
N TYR A 109 -26.59 -28.84 -30.92
CA TYR A 109 -27.43 -29.06 -29.74
C TYR A 109 -26.82 -30.11 -28.80
N LEU A 110 -26.57 -29.73 -27.55
CA LEU A 110 -25.99 -30.59 -26.52
C LEU A 110 -27.07 -31.48 -25.88
N SER A 111 -27.54 -32.47 -26.62
CA SER A 111 -28.58 -33.43 -26.16
C SER A 111 -28.07 -34.43 -25.12
N ASN A 112 -26.78 -34.49 -24.82
CA ASN A 112 -26.21 -35.42 -23.84
C ASN A 112 -26.27 -34.86 -22.42
N ILE A 113 -27.29 -35.30 -21.68
CA ILE A 113 -27.54 -34.92 -20.27
C ILE A 113 -26.38 -35.24 -19.32
N LEU A 114 -25.53 -36.24 -19.62
CA LEU A 114 -24.38 -36.57 -18.77
C LEU A 114 -23.34 -35.46 -18.81
N ILE A 115 -23.02 -34.93 -19.99
CA ILE A 115 -22.07 -33.81 -20.16
C ILE A 115 -22.60 -32.58 -19.40
N LEU A 116 -23.89 -32.27 -19.53
CA LEU A 116 -24.50 -31.15 -18.81
C LEU A 116 -24.46 -31.35 -17.29
N SER A 117 -24.69 -32.58 -16.81
CA SER A 117 -24.60 -32.93 -15.39
C SER A 117 -23.17 -32.80 -14.85
N ASP A 118 -22.17 -33.25 -15.61
CA ASP A 118 -20.76 -33.14 -15.22
C ASP A 118 -20.27 -31.69 -15.23
N THR A 119 -20.59 -30.89 -16.25
CA THR A 119 -20.29 -29.45 -16.28
C THR A 119 -20.97 -28.70 -15.13
N LEU A 120 -22.22 -29.04 -14.80
CA LEU A 120 -22.93 -28.47 -13.65
C LEU A 120 -22.25 -28.85 -12.33
N LYS A 121 -21.90 -30.13 -12.15
CA LYS A 121 -21.17 -30.63 -10.98
C LYS A 121 -19.84 -29.90 -10.80
N GLN A 122 -19.01 -29.81 -11.84
CA GLN A 122 -17.73 -29.11 -11.81
C GLN A 122 -17.91 -27.62 -11.44
N SER A 123 -18.95 -26.97 -11.99
CA SER A 123 -19.28 -25.58 -11.69
C SER A 123 -19.67 -25.37 -10.21
N LEU A 124 -20.41 -26.33 -9.62
CA LEU A 124 -20.79 -26.30 -8.20
C LEU A 124 -19.59 -26.60 -7.27
N GLU A 125 -18.75 -27.57 -7.62
CA GLU A 125 -17.52 -27.87 -6.88
C GLU A 125 -16.55 -26.66 -6.88
N LEU A 126 -16.42 -25.99 -8.03
CA LEU A 126 -15.62 -24.76 -8.16
C LEU A 126 -16.23 -23.60 -7.36
N TYR A 127 -17.56 -23.43 -7.39
CA TYR A 127 -18.25 -22.44 -6.56
C TYR A 127 -18.02 -22.67 -5.06
N GLN A 128 -18.12 -23.92 -4.59
CA GLN A 128 -17.84 -24.26 -3.19
C GLN A 128 -16.39 -23.92 -2.81
N GLN A 129 -15.40 -24.28 -3.65
CA GLN A 129 -14.00 -23.92 -3.41
C GLN A 129 -13.78 -22.41 -3.32
N TYR A 130 -14.44 -21.60 -4.17
CA TYR A 130 -14.40 -20.15 -4.06
C TYR A 130 -15.10 -19.62 -2.80
N GLN A 131 -16.21 -20.23 -2.37
CA GLN A 131 -16.92 -19.85 -1.15
C GLN A 131 -16.07 -20.14 0.10
N GLU A 132 -15.50 -21.34 0.21
CA GLU A 132 -14.60 -21.73 1.29
C GLU A 132 -13.36 -20.83 1.37
N ARG A 133 -12.73 -20.55 0.21
CA ARG A 133 -11.59 -19.62 0.12
C ARG A 133 -11.96 -18.19 0.51
N THR A 134 -13.16 -17.73 0.15
CA THR A 134 -13.66 -16.40 0.56
C THR A 134 -13.83 -16.32 2.08
N LEU A 135 -14.44 -17.34 2.69
CA LEU A 135 -14.62 -17.42 4.14
C LEU A 135 -13.29 -17.56 4.91
N ALA A 136 -12.28 -18.22 4.33
CA ALA A 136 -10.93 -18.28 4.89
C ALA A 136 -10.26 -16.90 4.87
N LEU A 137 -10.29 -16.22 3.71
CA LEU A 137 -9.73 -14.87 3.55
C LEU A 137 -10.45 -13.82 4.41
N GLU A 138 -11.77 -13.95 4.63
CA GLU A 138 -12.52 -13.06 5.54
C GLU A 138 -12.07 -13.24 6.99
N LYS A 139 -11.89 -14.49 7.45
CA LYS A 139 -11.38 -14.79 8.80
C LYS A 139 -9.97 -14.23 8.99
N GLU A 140 -9.08 -14.42 8.02
CA GLU A 140 -7.73 -13.85 8.02
C GLU A 140 -7.76 -12.32 8.04
N ASN A 141 -8.54 -11.69 7.18
CA ASN A 141 -8.69 -10.23 7.12
C ASN A 141 -9.20 -9.63 8.45
N LYS A 142 -10.15 -10.32 9.09
CA LYS A 142 -10.68 -9.95 10.42
C LYS A 142 -9.62 -10.12 11.52
N TYR A 143 -8.82 -11.18 11.48
CA TYR A 143 -7.70 -11.40 12.40
C TYR A 143 -6.62 -10.33 12.24
N LEU A 144 -6.18 -10.07 11.00
CA LEU A 144 -5.17 -9.04 10.69
C LEU A 144 -5.63 -7.65 11.11
N LYS A 145 -6.90 -7.29 10.86
CA LYS A 145 -7.49 -6.02 11.34
C LYS A 145 -7.44 -5.92 12.87
N LYS A 146 -7.82 -6.98 13.59
CA LYS A 146 -7.77 -7.00 15.05
C LYS A 146 -6.32 -6.83 15.56
N SER A 147 -5.39 -7.64 15.07
CA SER A 147 -3.97 -7.57 15.47
C SER A 147 -3.36 -6.20 15.17
N ASN A 148 -3.70 -5.60 14.03
CA ASN A 148 -3.25 -4.25 13.68
C ASN A 148 -3.84 -3.18 14.63
N THR A 149 -5.10 -3.30 15.08
CA THR A 149 -5.64 -2.39 16.10
C THR A 149 -5.00 -2.56 17.48
N GLU A 150 -4.64 -3.79 17.87
CA GLU A 150 -3.91 -4.05 19.12
C GLU A 150 -2.50 -3.43 19.05
N LEU A 151 -1.76 -3.65 17.95
CA LEU A 151 -0.44 -3.06 17.73
C LEU A 151 -0.43 -1.52 17.69
N ILE A 152 -1.51 -0.88 17.23
CA ILE A 152 -1.65 0.58 17.27
C ILE A 152 -1.77 1.09 18.71
N VAL A 153 -2.56 0.42 19.56
CA VAL A 153 -2.72 0.78 20.98
C VAL A 153 -1.40 0.60 21.75
N ASP A 154 -0.70 -0.52 21.54
CA ASP A 154 0.62 -0.77 22.13
C ASP A 154 1.64 0.32 21.73
N LEU A 155 1.63 0.71 20.45
CA LEU A 155 2.50 1.75 19.91
C LEU A 155 2.18 3.13 20.52
N GLU A 156 0.91 3.45 20.74
CA GLU A 156 0.50 4.68 21.44
C GLU A 156 0.91 4.67 22.92
N GLU A 157 0.82 3.54 23.65
CA GLU A 157 1.35 3.45 25.02
C GLU A 157 2.86 3.68 25.03
N ILE A 158 3.61 3.01 24.14
CA ILE A 158 5.06 3.15 24.02
C ILE A 158 5.47 4.60 23.71
N ILE A 159 4.75 5.30 22.83
CA ILE A 159 4.96 6.73 22.55
C ILE A 159 4.69 7.57 23.80
N ASN A 160 3.57 7.36 24.50
CA ASN A 160 3.23 8.12 25.70
C ASN A 160 4.23 7.91 26.84
N LYS A 161 4.69 6.68 27.03
CA LYS A 161 5.74 6.29 28.00
C LYS A 161 7.08 6.94 27.65
N LYS A 162 7.52 6.84 26.39
CA LYS A 162 8.72 7.53 25.87
C LYS A 162 8.65 9.03 26.11
N ASN A 163 7.57 9.69 25.69
CA ASN A 163 7.40 11.13 25.82
C ASN A 163 7.39 11.59 27.29
N THR A 164 6.89 10.76 28.20
CA THR A 164 6.92 11.01 29.65
C THR A 164 8.34 10.89 30.21
N MET A 165 9.09 9.85 29.82
CA MET A 165 10.50 9.67 30.19
C MET A 165 11.39 10.80 29.66
N GLU A 166 11.17 11.26 28.42
CA GLU A 166 11.90 12.40 27.84
C GLU A 166 11.61 13.70 28.60
N LYS A 167 10.37 13.95 29.03
CA LYS A 167 10.02 15.12 29.85
C LYS A 167 10.72 15.09 31.21
N ASP A 168 10.67 13.96 31.92
CA ASP A 168 11.33 13.76 33.21
C ASP A 168 12.86 13.91 33.12
N LEU A 169 13.49 13.29 32.12
CA LEU A 169 14.94 13.40 31.91
C LEU A 169 15.37 14.84 31.60
N ASN A 170 14.62 15.56 30.76
CA ASN A 170 14.88 16.97 30.47
C ASN A 170 14.69 17.86 31.72
N MET A 171 13.67 17.59 32.55
CA MET A 171 13.44 18.29 33.83
C MET A 171 14.61 18.10 34.80
N LYS A 172 15.09 16.86 34.95
CA LYS A 172 16.28 16.51 35.77
C LYS A 172 17.55 17.17 35.25
N PHE A 173 17.76 17.17 33.93
CA PHE A 173 18.90 17.84 33.30
C PHE A 173 18.86 19.37 33.52
N LEU A 174 17.69 20.00 33.37
CA LEU A 174 17.51 21.43 33.57
C LEU A 174 17.75 21.84 35.03
N LEU A 175 17.29 21.04 36.00
CA LEU A 175 17.56 21.24 37.43
C LEU A 175 19.07 21.17 37.75
N LEU A 176 19.77 20.16 37.22
CA LEU A 176 21.22 20.01 37.36
C LEU A 176 21.98 21.19 36.72
N LEU A 177 21.60 21.58 35.50
CA LEU A 177 22.17 22.71 34.79
C LEU A 177 21.98 24.02 35.55
N ASN A 178 20.79 24.27 36.09
CA ASN A 178 20.51 25.47 36.89
C ASN A 178 21.27 25.47 38.22
N THR A 179 21.44 24.31 38.85
CA THR A 179 22.27 24.15 40.06
C THR A 179 23.75 24.46 39.76
N LYS A 180 24.31 23.95 38.66
CA LYS A 180 25.67 24.29 38.21
C LYS A 180 25.80 25.77 37.86
N LYS A 181 24.84 26.37 37.14
CA LYS A 181 24.78 27.82 36.84
C LYS A 181 24.68 28.68 38.10
N LYS A 182 24.00 28.24 39.15
CA LYS A 182 24.01 28.92 40.45
C LYS A 182 25.40 28.86 41.07
N LYS A 183 26.02 27.67 41.13
CA LYS A 183 27.35 27.53 41.76
C LYS A 183 28.46 28.30 41.04
N ILE A 184 28.39 28.40 39.70
CA ILE A 184 29.32 29.24 38.91
C ILE A 184 29.18 30.72 39.31
N ARG A 185 27.95 31.24 39.47
CA ARG A 185 27.73 32.62 39.93
C ARG A 185 28.24 32.86 41.35
N GLU A 186 27.93 31.96 42.29
CA GLU A 186 28.45 32.03 43.67
C GLU A 186 30.00 32.12 43.71
N LEU A 187 30.68 31.32 42.88
CA LEU A 187 32.16 31.33 42.79
C LEU A 187 32.70 32.59 42.10
N GLN A 188 32.01 33.11 41.08
CA GLN A 188 32.36 34.37 40.42
C GLN A 188 32.17 35.58 41.35
N GLU A 189 31.08 35.62 42.12
CA GLU A 189 30.81 36.66 43.12
C GLU A 189 31.85 36.64 44.23
N ALA A 190 32.18 35.46 44.78
CA ALA A 190 33.24 35.31 45.77
C ALA A 190 34.59 35.84 45.25
N LEU A 191 35.03 35.38 44.06
CA LEU A 191 36.29 35.80 43.44
C LEU A 191 36.33 37.29 43.11
N ASN A 192 35.20 37.90 42.73
CA ASN A 192 35.10 39.34 42.50
C ASN A 192 35.11 40.14 43.82
N ASN A 193 34.59 39.59 44.92
CA ASN A 193 34.63 40.23 46.23
C ASN A 193 36.04 40.18 46.84
N THR A 194 36.77 39.07 46.72
CA THR A 194 38.18 39.00 47.13
C THR A 194 39.03 40.05 46.39
N LYS A 195 38.84 40.21 45.07
CA LYS A 195 39.53 41.26 44.29
C LYS A 195 39.22 42.68 44.77
N LYS A 196 38.02 42.93 45.30
CA LYS A 196 37.61 44.24 45.86
C LYS A 196 38.16 44.52 47.25
N THR A 197 38.44 43.49 48.06
CA THR A 197 39.10 43.69 49.37
C THR A 197 40.60 43.88 49.22
N THR A 198 41.28 43.12 48.33
CA THR A 198 42.71 43.34 48.04
C THR A 198 43.00 44.73 47.46
N THR A 199 42.06 45.33 46.71
CA THR A 199 42.20 46.68 46.12
C THR A 199 41.72 47.82 47.03
N LYS A 200 41.39 47.55 48.30
CA LYS A 200 40.97 48.55 49.29
C LYS A 200 41.85 48.61 50.55
N SER A 201 43.00 47.96 50.55
CA SER A 201 43.82 47.74 51.75
C SER A 201 45.31 48.07 51.55
N ALA A 202 45.62 49.31 51.17
CA ALA A 202 46.89 49.98 51.45
C ALA A 202 46.71 51.51 51.29
N TYR A 203 47.50 52.29 52.02
CA TYR A 203 47.53 53.76 51.96
C TYR A 203 48.54 54.26 50.91
N ASN A 204 48.49 55.56 50.61
CA ASN A 204 49.63 56.26 50.00
C ASN A 204 50.78 56.37 51.03
N GLU A 205 52.02 56.43 50.58
CA GLU A 205 52.92 57.59 50.80
C GLU A 205 54.15 57.47 49.87
N THR A 206 55.05 58.46 49.92
CA THR A 206 56.26 58.63 49.09
C THR A 206 57.45 57.73 49.57
N THR A 207 58.68 57.72 49.02
CA THR A 207 59.38 58.60 48.07
C THR A 207 60.51 57.83 47.35
N ASP A 208 60.84 58.26 46.12
CA ASP A 208 62.20 58.53 45.57
C ASP A 208 63.45 57.83 46.16
N ASP A 209 64.25 57.15 45.32
CA ASP A 209 65.67 57.51 45.06
C ASP A 209 66.26 56.79 43.81
N GLU A 210 67.39 57.31 43.29
CA GLU A 210 67.96 57.11 41.94
C GLU A 210 68.99 55.96 41.74
N SER A 211 69.13 55.49 40.48
CA SER A 211 70.30 54.84 39.83
C SER A 211 70.96 53.56 40.45
N ASP A 212 71.80 52.76 39.78
CA ASP A 212 72.37 52.76 38.40
C ASP A 212 72.69 51.30 37.95
N GLY A 213 72.96 51.08 36.66
CA GLY A 213 74.11 50.25 36.25
C GLY A 213 73.97 48.73 35.99
N SER A 214 73.43 48.34 34.82
CA SER A 214 73.90 47.17 34.00
C SER A 214 73.68 45.73 34.55
N ASP A 215 73.73 44.62 33.79
CA ASP A 215 73.42 44.31 32.38
C ASP A 215 73.19 42.79 32.22
N ILE A 216 72.50 42.42 31.12
CA ILE A 216 72.58 41.20 30.29
C ILE A 216 71.28 40.38 30.12
N LYS A 217 70.84 40.33 28.85
CA LYS A 217 70.14 39.27 28.07
C LYS A 217 69.53 38.07 28.83
N SER A 218 68.34 37.55 28.48
CA SER A 218 67.42 37.90 27.37
C SER A 218 66.15 37.01 27.37
N LYS A 219 65.04 37.53 26.82
CA LYS A 219 64.33 36.87 25.69
C LYS A 219 63.38 37.85 24.99
N LYS A 220 63.21 37.67 23.68
CA LYS A 220 62.43 38.53 22.78
C LYS A 220 60.97 38.06 22.66
N MET A 221 60.03 39.03 22.66
CA MET A 221 58.95 39.23 21.66
C MET A 221 57.87 38.10 21.49
N HIS A 222 56.60 38.36 21.15
CA HIS A 222 55.82 39.57 20.80
C HIS A 222 54.45 39.47 21.52
N ASP A 223 53.75 40.54 21.94
CA ASP A 223 53.11 41.63 21.17
C ASP A 223 52.01 41.17 20.19
N THR A 224 50.85 41.85 20.06
CA THR A 224 50.26 42.91 20.91
C THR A 224 48.74 42.99 20.68
N LYS A 225 47.97 43.53 21.64
CA LYS A 225 46.56 43.95 21.46
C LYS A 225 46.51 45.47 21.31
N PRO A 226 45.72 46.02 20.37
CA PRO A 226 44.47 46.71 20.79
C PRO A 226 43.34 46.51 19.74
N SER A 227 42.14 47.11 19.79
CA SER A 227 41.58 48.13 20.69
C SER A 227 40.08 47.86 21.01
N LYS A 228 39.37 48.82 21.62
CA LYS A 228 37.93 48.73 21.99
C LYS A 228 37.15 49.84 21.29
N LEU A 229 35.85 49.66 21.01
CA LEU A 229 34.87 50.73 21.24
C LEU A 229 33.39 50.26 21.37
N LYS A 230 32.70 50.86 22.36
CA LYS A 230 31.26 51.25 22.47
C LYS A 230 30.19 50.42 21.71
N LYS A 231 29.28 49.73 22.42
CA LYS A 231 28.02 50.20 23.09
C LYS A 231 26.78 50.26 22.16
N GLN A 232 25.75 49.46 22.47
CA GLN A 232 24.36 49.96 22.64
C GLN A 232 23.53 48.99 23.52
N LYS A 233 22.21 49.22 23.66
CA LYS A 233 21.43 48.86 24.86
C LYS A 233 19.95 48.54 24.53
N MET A 234 19.39 47.49 25.14
CA MET A 234 17.94 47.16 25.18
C MET A 234 17.29 46.86 23.79
N ASP A 235 16.07 46.32 23.66
CA ASP A 235 15.13 45.76 24.66
C ASP A 235 14.36 44.54 24.09
N TYR A 236 13.64 43.79 24.93
CA TYR A 236 12.82 42.65 24.50
C TYR A 236 11.36 43.04 24.22
N LYS A 237 10.83 42.68 23.03
CA LYS A 237 9.41 42.35 22.84
C LYS A 237 9.19 41.23 21.82
N ASN A 238 8.13 40.47 22.08
CA ASN A 238 7.27 39.65 21.21
C ASN A 238 7.36 39.97 19.70
N ASP A 239 7.21 39.02 18.77
CA ASP A 239 5.99 38.19 18.61
C ASP A 239 6.23 36.79 18.00
N GLN A 240 5.15 36.08 17.64
CA GLN A 240 5.11 34.89 16.78
C GLN A 240 5.69 35.22 15.38
N GLU A 241 6.15 34.29 14.52
CA GLU A 241 5.40 33.17 13.91
C GLU A 241 6.35 32.27 13.07
N VAL A 242 5.79 31.29 12.34
CA VAL A 242 6.37 30.50 11.23
C VAL A 242 7.39 29.39 11.57
N ILE A 243 6.94 28.16 11.32
CA ILE A 243 7.74 26.93 11.24
C ILE A 243 8.36 26.78 9.83
N PRO A 244 9.62 26.32 9.73
CA PRO A 244 10.03 25.51 8.58
C PRO A 244 10.43 24.08 9.01
N ASN A 245 9.75 23.09 8.42
CA ASN A 245 10.07 21.67 8.61
C ASN A 245 11.46 21.32 8.05
N SER A 246 12.19 20.43 8.73
CA SER A 246 13.28 19.68 8.08
C SER A 246 13.20 18.18 8.41
N LYS A 247 12.83 17.37 7.41
CA LYS A 247 12.83 15.91 7.50
C LYS A 247 14.28 15.41 7.52
N LYS A 248 14.72 14.73 8.59
CA LYS A 248 16.01 14.01 8.61
C LYS A 248 15.80 12.50 8.65
N ASN A 249 15.91 11.88 7.49
CA ASN A 249 15.89 10.44 7.32
C ASN A 249 17.21 9.84 7.83
N PHE A 250 17.19 9.12 8.95
CA PHE A 250 18.34 8.32 9.40
C PHE A 250 18.34 6.94 8.73
N LYS A 251 18.98 6.83 7.55
CA LYS A 251 19.45 5.52 7.06
C LYS A 251 20.61 5.08 7.95
N ARG A 252 20.48 3.94 8.64
CA ARG A 252 21.57 3.33 9.42
C ARG A 252 22.12 2.15 8.64
N HIS A 253 23.36 2.25 8.14
CA HIS A 253 24.09 1.08 7.68
C HIS A 253 24.35 0.14 8.86
N MET A 254 24.23 -1.16 8.60
CA MET A 254 24.82 -2.22 9.43
C MET A 254 25.64 -3.09 8.50
N ASN A 255 26.96 -3.08 8.70
CA ASN A 255 27.89 -4.03 8.11
C ASN A 255 28.49 -4.83 9.26
N PHE A 256 28.36 -6.15 9.23
CA PHE A 256 29.11 -7.08 10.07
C PHE A 256 29.76 -8.12 9.17
N SER A 257 30.96 -8.60 9.53
CA SER A 257 31.75 -9.54 8.74
C SER A 257 32.66 -10.36 9.64
N SER A 258 32.69 -11.68 9.43
CA SER A 258 33.67 -12.62 9.97
C SER A 258 33.51 -13.99 9.29
N SER A 259 34.59 -14.50 8.66
CA SER A 259 35.01 -15.91 8.44
C SER A 259 33.96 -17.02 8.57
N GLU A 260 33.70 -17.84 7.54
CA GLU A 260 34.51 -19.02 7.12
C GLU A 260 34.54 -20.14 8.20
N ASP A 261 34.19 -21.41 7.93
CA ASP A 261 33.86 -22.13 6.66
C ASP A 261 32.44 -22.80 6.77
N THR A 262 31.92 -23.81 6.05
CA THR A 262 32.42 -24.86 5.11
C THR A 262 31.39 -25.21 4.02
N SER A 263 31.86 -25.78 2.90
CA SER A 263 31.09 -26.18 1.70
C SER A 263 30.64 -27.69 1.73
N PRO A 264 29.88 -28.25 0.75
CA PRO A 264 29.31 -27.65 -0.47
C PRO A 264 27.82 -28.00 -0.81
N GLU A 265 27.17 -27.11 -1.60
CA GLU A 265 26.28 -27.27 -2.79
C GLU A 265 25.32 -28.50 -3.02
N PRO A 266 24.21 -28.38 -3.84
CA PRO A 266 24.15 -27.59 -5.09
C PRO A 266 22.86 -26.80 -5.48
N SER A 267 23.09 -25.76 -6.29
CA SER A 267 22.32 -25.27 -7.47
C SER A 267 20.78 -25.25 -7.50
N THR A 268 20.18 -24.07 -7.80
CA THR A 268 19.60 -23.78 -9.15
C THR A 268 18.94 -22.39 -9.30
N SER A 269 19.20 -21.76 -10.46
CA SER A 269 18.40 -20.69 -11.11
C SER A 269 18.28 -19.30 -10.45
N LYS A 270 17.90 -18.28 -11.24
CA LYS A 270 17.82 -16.86 -10.83
C LYS A 270 16.37 -16.36 -10.82
N VAL A 271 15.94 -15.77 -9.70
CA VAL A 271 14.67 -15.02 -9.61
C VAL A 271 14.85 -13.60 -10.19
N LYS A 272 13.85 -13.12 -10.93
CA LYS A 272 13.69 -11.69 -11.31
C LYS A 272 12.26 -11.22 -11.06
N LEU A 273 11.89 -11.07 -9.79
CA LEU A 273 10.64 -10.42 -9.39
C LEU A 273 10.83 -8.91 -9.30
N MET A 274 9.94 -8.14 -9.94
CA MET A 274 9.82 -6.71 -9.70
C MET A 274 8.76 -6.45 -8.63
N LEU A 275 9.17 -5.87 -7.51
CA LEU A 275 8.26 -5.30 -6.51
C LEU A 275 7.75 -3.94 -7.02
N GLN A 276 6.46 -3.86 -7.33
CA GLN A 276 5.76 -2.59 -7.47
C GLN A 276 4.97 -2.30 -6.19
N ASN A 277 5.35 -1.25 -5.47
CA ASN A 277 4.61 -0.74 -4.33
C ASN A 277 3.44 0.12 -4.83
N THR A 278 2.21 -0.28 -4.52
CA THR A 278 1.01 0.55 -4.76
C THR A 278 0.44 0.97 -3.40
N ASN A 279 0.44 2.28 -3.11
CA ASN A 279 -0.13 2.80 -1.87
C ASN A 279 -1.66 2.68 -1.90
N MET A 280 -2.27 2.15 -0.83
CA MET A 280 -3.69 2.37 -0.57
C MET A 280 -3.91 3.79 -0.03
N TYR A 281 -4.94 4.46 -0.56
CA TYR A 281 -5.67 5.50 0.14
C TYR A 281 -7.17 5.19 0.01
N ASP A 282 -7.80 4.78 1.10
CA ASP A 282 -9.26 4.68 1.18
C ASP A 282 -9.90 6.06 1.10
N THR A 283 -11.13 6.14 0.57
CA THR A 283 -12.03 7.27 0.81
C THR A 283 -13.46 6.78 0.89
N VAL A 284 -13.99 6.75 2.11
CA VAL A 284 -15.33 6.22 2.42
C VAL A 284 -16.40 7.31 2.30
N LYS A 285 -17.46 7.02 1.53
CA LYS A 285 -18.83 7.60 1.57
C LYS A 285 -19.69 6.84 0.55
N SER A 286 -20.96 6.51 0.78
CA SER A 286 -21.79 6.60 2.00
C SER A 286 -22.94 5.57 1.90
N LYS A 287 -23.43 5.02 3.02
CA LYS A 287 -24.68 4.22 3.06
C LYS A 287 -25.81 5.03 3.68
N ARG A 288 -26.99 4.98 3.06
CA ARG A 288 -28.29 5.39 3.61
C ARG A 288 -29.14 4.11 3.61
N VAL A 289 -29.25 3.40 4.73
CA VAL A 289 -30.27 3.59 5.78
C VAL A 289 -31.69 3.46 5.22
N LEU A 290 -32.28 2.29 5.47
CA LEU A 290 -33.70 2.10 5.77
C LEU A 290 -33.79 0.83 6.63
N ASN A 291 -34.54 0.91 7.73
CA ASN A 291 -34.67 -0.14 8.75
C ASN A 291 -36.14 -0.53 8.90
N ASN A 292 -36.37 -1.81 9.19
CA ASN A 292 -37.38 -2.38 10.08
C ASN A 292 -38.86 -1.96 9.94
N SER A 293 -39.71 -2.95 9.69
CA SER A 293 -40.95 -3.13 10.46
C SER A 293 -41.34 -4.61 10.48
N ASP A 294 -41.13 -5.25 11.62
CA ASP A 294 -41.66 -6.56 12.04
C ASP A 294 -42.17 -6.41 13.48
N GLU A 295 -42.91 -7.40 13.99
CA GLU A 295 -43.69 -7.39 15.26
C GLU A 295 -45.03 -6.61 15.16
N GLU A 296 -46.18 -7.10 15.65
CA GLU A 296 -46.51 -8.45 16.18
C GLU A 296 -48.04 -8.75 16.11
N ARG A 297 -48.40 -10.05 16.16
CA ARG A 297 -49.55 -10.71 16.87
C ARG A 297 -50.83 -9.88 17.20
N ASN A 298 -52.08 -10.34 17.00
CA ASN A 298 -52.62 -11.68 17.31
C ASN A 298 -54.10 -11.91 16.83
N SER A 299 -54.46 -13.20 16.66
CA SER A 299 -55.79 -13.88 16.79
C SER A 299 -57.16 -13.14 16.82
N SER A 300 -58.01 -13.46 15.84
CA SER A 300 -59.39 -14.00 15.98
C SER A 300 -59.82 -14.54 14.58
N GLU A 301 -60.32 -15.75 14.39
CA GLU A 301 -61.68 -16.23 14.72
C GLU A 301 -62.80 -15.26 14.31
N GLU A 302 -63.35 -15.44 13.11
CA GLU A 302 -64.79 -15.74 12.95
C GLU A 302 -65.07 -16.36 11.57
N ASP A 303 -66.05 -17.26 11.51
CA ASP A 303 -66.57 -17.93 10.32
C ASP A 303 -68.04 -17.54 10.19
N MET A 304 -68.46 -16.88 9.10
CA MET A 304 -69.86 -16.81 8.60
C MET A 304 -70.01 -15.88 7.36
N PHE A 305 -70.65 -16.40 6.31
CA PHE A 305 -71.40 -15.72 5.23
C PHE A 305 -70.89 -14.39 4.63
N SER A 306 -70.42 -14.43 3.38
CA SER A 306 -71.17 -13.92 2.19
C SER A 306 -70.53 -14.37 0.87
#